data_AF-A0A5V8HHE3-F1
#
_entry.id   AF-A0A5V8HHE3-F1
#
_cell.length_a   1.000
_cell.length_b   1.000
_cell.length_c   1.000
_cell.angle_alpha   90.00
_cell.angle_beta   90.00
_cell.angle_gamma   90.00
#
_symmetry.space_group_name_H-M   'P 1'
#
loop_
_entity.id
_entity.type
_entity.pdbx_description
1 polymer ?
#
loop_
_entity_poly.entity_id
_entity_poly.type
_entity_poly.pdbx_seq_one_letter_code
_entity_poly.pdbx_strand_id
1 'polypeptide(L)'
;LALPVLESKNLAFSMVDLLTEAKSFAAEGTGFTELGGEINAQIKRGDLLYVDVAKGYGTGLLVSRASYEAEKSILRHILEGKEAVTPLMERVPGELMETLTSGQRAATRMILETSDRFTVVQGYAGVGKTTQFRAVMSAVNMLPESERPRVVGLGPTHRAVGE
;
A
#
# COMPACT_ATOMS: atom_id res chain seq x y z
N LEU A 1 -12.43 11.84 16.02
CA LEU A 1 -11.25 12.74 16.10
C LEU A 1 -10.00 12.02 16.57
N ALA A 2 -10.08 11.18 17.61
CA ALA A 2 -8.95 10.38 18.07
C ALA A 2 -8.47 9.30 17.07
N LEU A 3 -9.39 8.64 16.34
CA LEU A 3 -9.04 7.53 15.45
C LEU A 3 -8.02 7.90 14.36
N PRO A 4 -8.19 8.98 13.55
CA PRO A 4 -7.18 9.35 12.54
C PRO A 4 -5.80 9.64 13.13
N VAL A 5 -5.73 10.20 14.34
CA VAL A 5 -4.46 10.49 15.01
C VAL A 5 -3.74 9.20 15.39
N LEU A 6 -4.45 8.21 15.91
CA LEU A 6 -3.89 6.90 16.23
C LEU A 6 -3.49 6.13 14.97
N GLU A 7 -4.37 6.11 13.96
CA GLU A 7 -4.14 5.42 12.69
C GLU A 7 -2.96 6.00 11.91
N SER A 8 -2.66 7.30 12.06
CA SER A 8 -1.46 7.92 11.47
C SER A 8 -0.14 7.35 12.02
N LYS A 9 -0.17 6.78 13.23
CA LYS A 9 0.98 6.16 13.89
C LYS A 9 0.99 4.64 13.63
N ASN A 10 -0.13 3.98 13.90
CA ASN A 10 -0.33 2.54 13.70
C ASN A 10 -1.81 2.26 13.42
N LEU A 11 -2.09 1.38 12.43
CA LEU A 11 -3.47 0.99 12.09
C LEU A 11 -4.20 0.25 13.22
N ALA A 12 -3.45 -0.45 14.07
CA ALA A 12 -3.98 -1.13 15.25
C ALA A 12 -3.47 -0.44 16.53
N PHE A 13 -4.36 -0.22 17.48
CA PHE A 13 -4.06 0.54 18.70
C PHE A 13 -4.73 -0.09 19.92
N SER A 14 -4.20 0.18 21.11
CA SER A 14 -4.76 -0.37 22.35
C SER A 14 -5.98 0.43 22.81
N MET A 15 -6.81 -0.20 23.63
CA MET A 15 -7.93 0.46 24.32
C MET A 15 -7.46 1.66 25.17
N VAL A 16 -6.27 1.56 25.77
CA VAL A 16 -5.68 2.61 26.62
C VAL A 16 -5.28 3.82 25.77
N ASP A 17 -4.66 3.60 24.63
CA ASP A 17 -4.27 4.67 23.69
C ASP A 17 -5.52 5.38 23.16
N LEU A 18 -6.57 4.62 22.82
CA LEU A 18 -7.82 5.18 22.37
C LEU A 18 -8.52 6.02 23.44
N LEU A 19 -8.56 5.57 24.69
CA LEU A 19 -9.11 6.35 25.80
C LEU A 19 -8.32 7.64 26.04
N THR A 20 -6.99 7.56 26.01
CA THR A 20 -6.10 8.69 26.27
C THR A 20 -6.24 9.74 25.18
N GLU A 21 -6.21 9.31 23.91
CA GLU A 21 -6.38 10.21 22.77
C GLU A 21 -7.82 10.74 22.68
N ALA A 22 -8.85 9.93 22.98
CA ALA A 22 -10.23 10.43 23.03
C ALA A 22 -10.41 11.51 24.10
N LYS A 23 -9.71 11.38 25.24
CA LYS A 23 -9.77 12.37 26.32
C LYS A 23 -9.14 13.71 25.92
N SER A 24 -8.13 13.73 25.04
CA SER A 24 -7.50 14.98 24.57
C SER A 24 -8.46 15.85 23.74
N PHE A 25 -9.44 15.22 23.07
CA PHE A 25 -10.47 15.89 22.26
C PHE A 25 -11.82 16.09 22.99
N ALA A 26 -12.01 15.48 24.15
CA ALA A 26 -13.28 15.50 24.85
C ALA A 26 -13.52 16.84 25.58
N ALA A 27 -14.78 17.27 25.66
CA ALA A 27 -15.15 18.46 26.42
C ALA A 27 -14.79 18.31 27.91
N GLU A 28 -14.51 19.44 28.57
CA GLU A 28 -14.33 19.48 30.02
C GLU A 28 -15.54 18.86 30.73
N GLY A 29 -15.27 18.01 31.73
CA GLY A 29 -16.29 17.22 32.42
C GLY A 29 -16.51 15.80 31.90
N THR A 30 -16.12 15.49 30.64
CA THR A 30 -16.28 14.12 30.10
C THR A 30 -15.34 13.15 30.80
N GLY A 31 -15.88 12.14 31.48
CA GLY A 31 -15.09 11.16 32.26
C GLY A 31 -14.54 10.01 31.42
N PHE A 32 -13.49 9.34 31.90
CA PHE A 32 -13.00 8.10 31.27
C PHE A 32 -14.07 7.00 31.22
N THR A 33 -14.99 6.97 32.19
CA THR A 33 -16.09 6.01 32.24
C THR A 33 -17.07 6.18 31.07
N GLU A 34 -17.40 7.42 30.72
CA GLU A 34 -18.29 7.75 29.59
C GLU A 34 -17.63 7.42 28.26
N LEU A 35 -16.35 7.79 28.10
CA LEU A 35 -15.55 7.45 26.92
C LEU A 35 -15.42 5.94 26.75
N GLY A 36 -15.12 5.21 27.83
CA GLY A 36 -15.06 3.75 27.82
C GLY A 36 -16.41 3.11 27.49
N GLY A 37 -17.51 3.67 27.97
CA GLY A 37 -18.87 3.25 27.63
C GLY A 37 -19.14 3.39 26.13
N GLU A 38 -18.83 4.53 25.53
CA GLU A 38 -19.03 4.77 24.10
C GLU A 38 -18.13 3.90 23.22
N ILE A 39 -16.86 3.71 23.61
CA ILE A 39 -15.96 2.81 22.87
C ILE A 39 -16.48 1.37 22.91
N ASN A 40 -16.96 0.90 24.06
CA ASN A 40 -17.60 -0.41 24.16
C ASN A 40 -18.88 -0.50 23.31
N ALA A 41 -19.66 0.58 23.22
CA ALA A 41 -20.81 0.65 22.33
C ALA A 41 -20.39 0.56 20.85
N GLN A 42 -19.33 1.24 20.44
CA GLN A 42 -18.75 1.14 19.10
C GLN A 42 -18.25 -0.26 18.78
N ILE A 43 -17.62 -0.95 19.74
CA ILE A 43 -17.22 -2.34 19.58
C ILE A 43 -18.45 -3.25 19.38
N LYS A 44 -19.51 -3.08 20.18
CA LYS A 44 -20.74 -3.87 20.05
C LYS A 44 -21.48 -3.62 18.73
N ARG A 45 -21.49 -2.38 18.25
CA ARG A 45 -22.02 -2.03 16.91
C ARG A 45 -21.10 -2.49 15.79
N GLY A 46 -19.86 -2.82 16.11
CA GLY A 46 -18.83 -3.26 15.20
C GLY A 46 -18.13 -2.11 14.47
N ASP A 47 -18.28 -0.86 14.90
CA ASP A 47 -17.52 0.28 14.36
C ASP A 47 -16.02 0.15 14.67
N LEU A 48 -15.71 -0.53 15.78
CA LEU A 48 -14.37 -0.96 16.18
C LEU A 48 -14.33 -2.48 16.27
N LEU A 49 -13.23 -3.07 15.80
CA LEU A 49 -13.04 -4.51 15.73
C LEU A 49 -11.83 -4.91 16.56
N TYR A 50 -11.95 -5.99 17.32
CA TYR A 50 -10.79 -6.62 17.95
C TYR A 50 -9.96 -7.39 16.93
N VAL A 51 -8.65 -7.24 17.03
CA VAL A 51 -7.67 -8.03 16.28
C VAL A 51 -6.97 -8.96 17.25
N ASP A 52 -7.05 -10.27 16.99
CA ASP A 52 -6.40 -11.27 17.82
C ASP A 52 -4.87 -11.12 17.76
N VAL A 53 -4.27 -11.29 18.93
CA VAL A 53 -2.99 -10.74 19.35
C VAL A 53 -1.82 -11.15 18.44
N ALA A 54 -1.16 -10.16 17.83
CA ALA A 54 0.24 -10.31 17.44
C ALA A 54 1.07 -10.45 18.72
N LYS A 55 1.79 -11.57 18.89
CA LYS A 55 2.61 -11.88 20.08
C LYS A 55 3.39 -10.64 20.56
N GLY A 56 3.08 -10.14 21.76
CA GLY A 56 3.81 -9.04 22.40
C GLY A 56 2.94 -7.94 23.05
N TYR A 57 1.68 -7.80 22.64
CA TYR A 57 0.75 -6.86 23.27
C TYR A 57 -0.16 -7.60 24.26
N GLY A 58 -0.02 -7.33 25.56
CA GLY A 58 -0.83 -7.97 26.61
C GLY A 58 -2.31 -7.59 26.62
N THR A 59 -2.75 -6.78 25.65
CA THR A 59 -4.14 -6.32 25.46
C THR A 59 -4.57 -6.55 24.01
N GLY A 60 -5.85 -6.89 23.80
CA GLY A 60 -6.41 -7.00 22.45
C GLY A 60 -6.35 -5.65 21.74
N LEU A 61 -5.81 -5.63 20.53
CA LEU A 61 -5.74 -4.41 19.72
C LEU A 61 -7.09 -4.16 19.03
N LEU A 62 -7.37 -2.88 18.79
CA LEU A 62 -8.54 -2.41 18.08
C LEU A 62 -8.13 -1.84 16.73
N VAL A 63 -9.00 -2.02 15.75
CA VAL A 63 -8.95 -1.37 14.44
C VAL A 63 -10.32 -0.79 14.11
N SER A 64 -10.37 0.33 13.38
CA SER A 64 -11.64 0.84 12.89
C SER A 64 -12.19 -0.05 11.77
N ARG A 65 -13.52 -0.19 11.68
CA ARG A 65 -14.16 -0.90 10.56
C ARG A 65 -13.75 -0.31 9.21
N ALA A 66 -13.59 1.02 9.13
CA ALA A 66 -13.16 1.69 7.92
C ALA A 66 -11.78 1.22 7.45
N SER A 67 -10.79 1.19 8.34
CA SER A 67 -9.44 0.70 8.05
C SER A 67 -9.43 -0.79 7.70
N TYR A 68 -10.23 -1.59 8.39
CA TYR A 68 -10.37 -3.02 8.09
C TYR A 68 -10.96 -3.28 6.70
N GLU A 69 -12.05 -2.60 6.35
CA GLU A 69 -12.68 -2.75 5.03
C GLU A 69 -11.80 -2.17 3.91
N ALA A 70 -11.05 -1.11 4.19
CA ALA A 70 -10.05 -0.57 3.25
C ALA A 70 -8.97 -1.61 2.95
N GLU A 71 -8.37 -2.24 3.97
CA GLU A 71 -7.35 -3.28 3.79
C GLU A 71 -7.92 -4.50 3.04
N LYS A 72 -9.12 -4.94 3.41
CA LYS A 72 -9.82 -6.02 2.69
C LYS A 72 -10.06 -5.67 1.23
N SER A 73 -10.38 -4.42 0.94
CA SER A 73 -10.53 -3.92 -0.44
C SER A 73 -9.19 -3.95 -1.19
N ILE A 74 -8.10 -3.48 -0.58
CA ILE A 74 -6.75 -3.53 -1.17
C ILE A 74 -6.38 -4.98 -1.52
N LEU A 75 -6.53 -5.90 -0.58
CA LEU A 75 -6.24 -7.32 -0.81
C LEU A 75 -7.09 -7.90 -1.94
N ARG A 76 -8.39 -7.59 -1.97
CA ARG A 76 -9.28 -8.02 -3.05
C ARG A 76 -8.79 -7.52 -4.41
N HIS A 77 -8.46 -6.25 -4.55
CA HIS A 77 -7.98 -5.68 -5.81
C HIS A 77 -6.66 -6.29 -6.29
N ILE A 78 -5.76 -6.61 -5.35
CA ILE A 78 -4.49 -7.30 -5.65
C ILE A 78 -4.77 -8.70 -6.17
N LEU A 79 -5.64 -9.46 -5.50
CA LEU A 79 -5.99 -10.83 -5.88
C LEU A 79 -6.71 -10.89 -7.23
N GLU A 80 -7.69 -10.02 -7.43
CA GLU A 80 -8.38 -9.86 -8.73
C GLU A 80 -7.45 -9.36 -9.83
N GLY A 81 -6.32 -8.75 -9.47
CA GLY A 81 -5.30 -8.33 -10.41
C GLY A 81 -4.33 -9.43 -10.82
N LYS A 82 -4.37 -10.62 -10.19
CA LYS A 82 -3.47 -11.73 -10.54
C LYS A 82 -3.91 -12.37 -11.85
N GLU A 83 -2.95 -12.56 -12.76
CA GLU A 83 -3.17 -13.16 -14.09
C GLU A 83 -4.34 -12.54 -14.88
N ALA A 84 -4.62 -11.26 -14.62
CA ALA A 84 -5.82 -10.58 -15.10
C ALA A 84 -5.61 -9.77 -16.39
N VAL A 85 -4.37 -9.66 -16.88
CA VAL A 85 -4.02 -8.89 -18.07
C VAL A 85 -3.11 -9.67 -19.02
N THR A 86 -3.14 -9.31 -20.30
CA THR A 86 -2.16 -9.81 -21.26
C THR A 86 -0.82 -9.10 -21.02
N PRO A 87 0.30 -9.85 -20.93
CA PRO A 87 1.63 -9.25 -20.84
C PRO A 87 1.91 -8.28 -21.99
N LEU A 88 2.67 -7.22 -21.73
CA LEU A 88 3.06 -6.26 -22.75
C LEU A 88 4.02 -6.89 -23.78
N MET A 89 4.82 -7.86 -23.35
CA MET A 89 5.72 -8.62 -24.20
C MET A 89 5.73 -10.07 -23.73
N GLU A 90 5.80 -11.01 -24.68
CA GLU A 90 6.08 -12.42 -24.37
C GLU A 90 7.50 -12.59 -23.82
N ARG A 91 8.45 -11.81 -24.36
CA ARG A 91 9.85 -11.81 -23.91
C ARG A 91 10.52 -10.48 -24.23
N VAL A 92 11.22 -9.91 -23.24
CA VAL A 92 12.01 -8.69 -23.42
C VAL A 92 13.29 -9.01 -24.21
N PRO A 93 13.63 -8.22 -25.25
CA PRO A 93 14.88 -8.37 -26.01
C PRO A 93 16.13 -8.32 -25.11
N GLY A 94 17.09 -9.20 -25.38
CA GLY A 94 18.30 -9.35 -24.57
C GLY A 94 19.20 -8.12 -24.62
N GLU A 95 19.24 -7.45 -25.77
CA GLU A 95 20.08 -6.27 -26.06
C GLU A 95 19.75 -5.10 -25.14
N LEU A 96 18.48 -4.92 -24.79
CA LEU A 96 18.01 -3.89 -23.85
C LEU A 96 18.43 -4.16 -22.39
N MET A 97 18.88 -5.39 -22.11
CA MET A 97 19.21 -5.86 -20.78
C MET A 97 20.72 -6.01 -20.53
N GLU A 98 21.57 -5.88 -21.55
CA GLU A 98 23.02 -6.15 -21.44
C GLU A 98 23.74 -5.27 -20.42
N THR A 99 23.35 -4.00 -20.34
CA THR A 99 23.96 -3.01 -19.45
C THR A 99 23.31 -2.96 -18.07
N LEU A 100 22.25 -3.74 -17.84
CA LEU A 100 21.49 -3.76 -16.60
C LEU A 100 22.05 -4.77 -15.60
N THR A 101 22.03 -4.40 -14.32
CA THR A 101 22.33 -5.35 -13.24
C THR A 101 21.30 -6.48 -13.21
N SER A 102 21.62 -7.60 -12.55
CA SER A 102 20.69 -8.75 -12.43
C SER A 102 19.34 -8.33 -11.83
N GLY A 103 19.33 -7.47 -10.81
CA GLY A 103 18.12 -6.95 -10.19
C GLY A 103 17.29 -6.09 -11.13
N GLN A 104 17.94 -5.19 -11.89
CA GLN A 104 17.26 -4.35 -12.88
C GLN A 104 16.68 -5.18 -14.03
N ARG A 105 17.37 -6.24 -14.47
CA ARG A 105 16.86 -7.18 -15.48
C ARG A 105 15.62 -7.93 -14.98
N ALA A 106 15.70 -8.49 -13.77
CA ALA A 106 14.57 -9.19 -13.16
C ALA A 106 13.35 -8.27 -13.02
N ALA A 107 13.57 -7.03 -12.58
CA ALA A 107 12.51 -6.04 -12.46
C ALA A 107 11.92 -5.61 -13.81
N THR A 108 12.75 -5.47 -14.85
CA THR A 108 12.29 -5.14 -16.21
C THR A 108 11.40 -6.24 -16.78
N ARG A 109 11.80 -7.52 -16.61
CA ARG A 109 10.97 -8.67 -16.98
C ARG A 109 9.67 -8.73 -16.19
N MET A 110 9.73 -8.54 -14.87
CA MET A 110 8.53 -8.49 -14.03
C MET A 110 7.53 -7.40 -14.48
N ILE A 111 7.99 -6.29 -15.05
CA ILE A 111 7.10 -5.22 -15.52
C ILE A 111 6.49 -5.56 -16.88
N LEU A 112 7.27 -6.12 -17.80
CA LEU A 112 6.87 -6.28 -19.21
C LEU A 112 6.26 -7.65 -19.55
N GLU A 113 6.67 -8.70 -18.83
CA GLU A 113 6.31 -10.10 -19.11
C GLU A 113 5.22 -10.63 -18.17
N THR A 114 4.78 -9.85 -17.17
CA THR A 114 3.77 -10.28 -16.21
C THR A 114 2.36 -10.20 -16.78
N SER A 115 1.51 -11.15 -16.35
CA SER A 115 0.06 -11.11 -16.53
C SER A 115 -0.67 -10.49 -15.33
N ASP A 116 0.06 -10.01 -14.31
CA ASP A 116 -0.52 -9.34 -13.15
C ASP A 116 -0.76 -7.85 -13.45
N ARG A 117 -1.90 -7.33 -13.00
CA ARG A 117 -2.23 -5.91 -13.06
C ARG A 117 -1.42 -5.05 -12.09
N PHE A 118 -0.96 -5.65 -10.99
CA PHE A 118 -0.19 -4.97 -9.95
C PHE A 118 1.11 -5.72 -9.70
N THR A 119 2.23 -5.04 -9.94
CA THR A 119 3.57 -5.60 -9.74
C THR A 119 4.35 -4.72 -8.80
N VAL A 120 4.87 -5.32 -7.73
CA VAL A 120 5.74 -4.63 -6.77
C VAL A 120 7.18 -4.86 -7.19
N VAL A 121 7.89 -3.77 -7.45
CA VAL A 121 9.32 -3.79 -7.78
C VAL A 121 10.09 -3.14 -6.65
N GLN A 122 10.97 -3.91 -6.02
CA GLN A 122 11.79 -3.41 -4.92
C GLN A 122 12.95 -2.56 -5.45
N GLY A 123 13.05 -1.31 -5.00
CA GLY A 123 14.08 -0.37 -5.43
C GLY A 123 14.87 0.22 -4.28
N TYR A 124 16.06 -0.30 -4.00
CA TYR A 124 16.99 0.28 -3.02
C TYR A 124 17.49 1.67 -3.47
N ALA A 125 17.97 2.49 -2.52
CA ALA A 125 18.55 3.78 -2.84
C ALA A 125 19.85 3.62 -3.66
N GLY A 126 20.07 4.46 -4.66
CA GLY A 126 21.30 4.49 -5.45
C GLY A 126 21.48 3.38 -6.49
N VAL A 127 20.56 2.40 -6.60
CA VAL A 127 20.72 1.24 -7.50
C VAL A 127 20.26 1.47 -8.96
N GLY A 128 20.09 2.73 -9.36
CA GLY A 128 19.79 3.07 -10.76
C GLY A 128 18.33 2.84 -11.21
N LYS A 129 17.34 3.23 -10.39
CA LYS A 129 15.90 3.18 -10.74
C LYS A 129 15.59 3.87 -12.08
N THR A 130 16.20 5.02 -12.34
CA THR A 130 16.06 5.74 -13.60
C THR A 130 16.60 4.94 -14.79
N THR A 131 17.73 4.25 -14.61
CA THR A 131 18.31 3.37 -15.64
C THR A 131 17.36 2.23 -15.98
N GLN A 132 16.78 1.59 -14.96
CA GLN A 132 15.77 0.55 -15.15
C GLN A 132 14.52 1.09 -15.87
N PHE A 133 14.00 2.24 -15.44
CA PHE A 133 12.82 2.83 -16.07
C PHE A 133 13.06 3.18 -17.54
N ARG A 134 14.25 3.69 -17.89
CA ARG A 134 14.63 3.92 -19.30
C ARG A 134 14.61 2.63 -20.11
N ALA A 135 15.10 1.50 -19.56
CA ALA A 135 15.05 0.22 -20.26
C ALA A 135 13.61 -0.25 -20.52
N VAL A 136 12.71 -0.08 -19.53
CA VAL A 136 11.27 -0.36 -19.68
C VAL A 136 10.66 0.50 -20.77
N MET A 137 10.92 1.81 -20.76
CA MET A 137 10.39 2.74 -21.78
C MET A 137 10.93 2.42 -23.18
N SER A 138 12.21 2.07 -23.30
CA SER A 138 12.80 1.64 -24.58
C SER A 138 12.11 0.39 -25.13
N ALA A 139 11.85 -0.60 -24.27
CA ALA A 139 11.12 -1.81 -24.67
C ALA A 139 9.68 -1.49 -25.10
N VAL A 140 8.96 -0.69 -24.32
CA VAL A 140 7.58 -0.25 -24.66
C VAL A 140 7.53 0.48 -26.01
N ASN A 141 8.54 1.31 -26.31
CA ASN A 141 8.62 2.03 -27.58
C ASN A 141 8.91 1.13 -28.79
N MET A 142 9.34 -0.12 -28.59
CA MET A 142 9.48 -1.09 -29.67
C MET A 142 8.15 -1.77 -30.05
N LEU A 143 7.13 -1.67 -29.20
CA LEU A 143 5.81 -2.21 -29.51
C LEU A 143 5.15 -1.47 -30.68
N PRO A 144 4.31 -2.17 -31.49
CA PRO A 144 3.48 -1.54 -32.51
C PRO A 144 2.62 -0.42 -31.91
N GLU A 145 2.33 0.63 -32.67
CA GLU A 145 1.54 1.77 -32.17
C GLU A 145 0.15 1.36 -31.65
N SER A 146 -0.45 0.32 -32.23
CA SER A 146 -1.74 -0.23 -31.81
C SER A 146 -1.72 -0.91 -30.44
N GLU A 147 -0.55 -1.38 -30.01
CA GLU A 147 -0.35 -2.15 -28.77
C GLU A 147 0.44 -1.36 -27.71
N ARG A 148 0.98 -0.19 -28.09
CA ARG A 148 1.81 0.62 -27.21
C ARG A 148 0.96 1.28 -26.11
N PRO A 149 1.19 0.96 -24.83
CA PRO A 149 0.45 1.59 -23.74
C PRO A 149 0.88 3.04 -23.54
N ARG A 150 -0.07 3.88 -23.09
CA ARG A 150 0.26 5.19 -22.54
C ARG A 150 0.86 5.00 -21.14
N VAL A 151 2.13 5.32 -20.99
CA VAL A 151 2.83 5.25 -19.69
C VAL A 151 2.68 6.58 -18.95
N VAL A 152 2.18 6.53 -17.72
CA VAL A 152 2.04 7.70 -16.82
C VAL A 152 2.71 7.38 -15.49
N GLY A 153 3.70 8.20 -15.11
CA GLY A 153 4.36 8.11 -13.79
C GLY A 153 3.62 8.95 -12.75
N LEU A 154 3.44 8.39 -11.55
CA LEU A 154 2.87 9.10 -10.41
C LEU A 154 3.94 9.20 -9.31
N GLY A 155 4.29 10.44 -8.94
CA GLY A 155 5.20 10.73 -7.85
C GLY A 155 4.43 11.26 -6.63
N PRO A 156 4.80 10.88 -5.40
CA PRO A 156 4.12 11.38 -4.19
C PRO A 156 4.37 12.87 -3.93
N THR A 157 5.39 13.46 -4.56
CA THR A 157 5.75 14.89 -4.43
C THR A 157 6.19 15.46 -5.78
N HIS A 158 6.13 16.78 -5.94
CA HIS A 158 6.62 17.47 -7.14
C HIS A 158 8.08 17.13 -7.48
N ARG A 159 8.93 16.99 -6.46
CA ARG A 159 10.33 16.61 -6.65
C ARG A 159 10.47 15.22 -7.28
N ALA A 160 9.67 14.26 -6.84
CA ALA A 160 9.70 12.89 -7.38
C ALA A 160 9.20 12.80 -8.83
N VAL A 161 8.42 13.78 -9.30
CA VAL A 161 7.96 13.87 -10.70
C VAL A 161 9.03 14.46 -11.62
N GLY A 162 9.95 15.27 -11.09
CA GLY A 162 11.02 15.91 -11.87
C GLY A 162 12.27 15.06 -12.05
N GLU A 163 12.41 13.94 -11.34
CA GLU A 163 13.51 12.97 -11.44
C GLU A 163 13.25 11.90 -12.52
#